data_AF-A0A0K2ZIU3-F1
#
_entry.id   AF-A0A0K2ZIU3-F1
#
_cell.length_a   1.000
_cell.length_b   1.000
_cell.length_c   1.000
_cell.angle_alpha   90.00
_cell.angle_beta   90.00
_cell.angle_gamma   90.00
#
_symmetry.space_group_name_H-M   'P 1'
#
loop_
_entity.id
_entity.type
_entity.pdbx_description
1 polymer ?
#
loop_
_entity_poly.entity_id
_entity_poly.type
_entity_poly.pdbx_seq_one_letter_code
_entity_poly.pdbx_strand_id
1 'polypeptide(L)'
;MNISIEPTAREGNARRQLSPAIRIPKVCNLIGGCGRSSLYELINRDPTFPRPFKLVPSANAPTLFLEDDVLEWLHARADAAKGQ
;
A
#
# COMPACT_ATOMS: atom_id res chain seq x y z
N MET A 1 5.65 -25.75 47.67
CA MET A 1 5.88 -24.46 46.99
C MET A 1 6.23 -24.78 45.54
N ASN A 2 5.19 -24.83 44.70
CA ASN A 2 5.28 -25.11 43.28
C ASN A 2 5.17 -23.77 42.54
N ILE A 3 6.24 -23.37 41.87
CA ILE A 3 6.29 -22.12 41.13
C ILE A 3 5.75 -22.45 39.74
N SER A 4 4.47 -22.16 39.49
CA SER A 4 3.92 -22.13 38.12
C SER A 4 4.61 -21.00 37.37
N ILE A 5 5.49 -21.37 36.44
CA ILE A 5 5.99 -20.45 35.43
C ILE A 5 5.09 -20.63 34.21
N GLU A 6 4.00 -19.87 34.17
CA GLU A 6 3.26 -19.67 32.92
C GLU A 6 4.14 -18.83 31.98
N PRO A 7 4.43 -19.27 30.74
CA PRO A 7 5.07 -18.41 29.76
C PRO A 7 4.04 -17.37 29.30
N THR A 8 3.96 -16.26 30.04
CA THR A 8 3.23 -15.07 29.63
C THR A 8 3.91 -14.46 28.41
N ALA A 9 3.17 -14.42 27.31
CA ALA A 9 3.31 -13.55 26.15
C ALA A 9 4.73 -13.27 25.62
N ARG A 10 5.18 -14.04 24.61
CA ARG A 10 6.15 -13.50 23.64
C ARG A 10 6.24 -14.32 22.35
N GLU A 11 5.46 -13.94 21.33
CA GLU A 11 5.94 -13.78 19.94
C GLU A 11 4.82 -13.30 19.00
N GLY A 12 4.30 -12.10 19.29
CA GLY A 12 3.68 -11.27 18.26
C GLY A 12 4.78 -10.66 17.39
N ASN A 13 5.43 -11.47 16.55
CA ASN A 13 6.30 -11.00 15.48
C ASN A 13 5.83 -11.61 14.16
N ALA A 14 4.54 -11.42 13.87
CA ALA A 14 4.09 -11.39 12.49
C ALA A 14 5.01 -10.38 11.80
N ARG A 15 5.93 -10.89 10.97
CA ARG A 15 6.88 -10.10 10.19
C ARG A 15 6.13 -8.85 9.77
N ARG A 16 6.49 -7.66 10.27
CA ARG A 16 5.92 -6.42 9.73
C ARG A 16 6.14 -6.55 8.24
N GLN A 17 5.07 -6.78 7.49
CA GLN A 17 5.15 -7.00 6.07
C GLN A 17 5.69 -5.67 5.56
N LEU A 18 6.97 -5.68 5.18
CA LEU A 18 7.64 -4.48 4.72
C LEU A 18 7.04 -4.21 3.35
N SER A 19 5.95 -3.45 3.31
CA SER A 19 5.29 -3.07 2.08
C SER A 19 6.28 -2.26 1.25
N PRO A 20 6.77 -2.79 0.11
CA PRO A 20 7.81 -2.11 -0.63
C PRO A 20 7.28 -0.79 -1.18
N ALA A 21 8.07 0.27 -1.05
CA ALA A 21 7.73 1.57 -1.61
C ALA A 21 8.01 1.56 -3.13
N ILE A 22 6.97 1.71 -3.93
CA ILE A 22 7.02 1.70 -5.39
C ILE A 22 6.84 3.10 -5.98
N ARG A 23 7.45 3.34 -7.13
CA ARG A 23 7.36 4.62 -7.87
C ARG A 23 6.18 4.63 -8.83
N ILE A 24 5.76 5.82 -9.24
CA ILE A 24 4.69 6.08 -10.24
C ILE A 24 4.68 5.08 -11.42
N PRO A 25 5.80 4.79 -12.14
CA PRO A 25 5.74 3.90 -13.30
C PRO A 25 5.29 2.47 -12.95
N LYS A 26 5.69 1.98 -11.77
CA LYS A 26 5.31 0.66 -11.28
C LYS A 26 3.83 0.64 -10.90
N VAL A 27 3.35 1.69 -10.22
CA VAL A 27 1.92 1.88 -9.89
C VAL A 27 1.07 1.86 -11.16
N CYS A 28 1.44 2.67 -12.16
CA CYS A 28 0.78 2.70 -13.46
C CYS A 28 0.67 1.33 -14.12
N ASN A 29 1.74 0.53 -14.07
CA ASN A 29 1.74 -0.82 -14.61
C ASN A 29 0.83 -1.78 -13.81
N LEU A 30 0.76 -1.64 -12.48
CA LEU A 30 -0.11 -2.48 -11.65
C LEU A 30 -1.60 -2.25 -11.93
N ILE A 31 -2.01 -1.00 -12.17
CA ILE A 31 -3.43 -0.64 -12.41
C ILE A 31 -3.87 -0.79 -13.87
N GLY A 32 -3.13 -1.53 -14.69
CA GLY A 32 -3.49 -1.81 -16.09
C GLY A 32 -2.82 -0.93 -17.15
N GLY A 33 -1.71 -0.27 -16.81
CA GLY A 33 -0.87 0.46 -17.78
C GLY A 33 -1.36 1.87 -18.10
N CYS A 34 -1.76 2.65 -17.10
CA CYS A 34 -2.20 4.04 -17.33
C CYS A 34 -1.03 5.03 -17.42
N GLY A 35 -1.27 6.20 -18.03
CA GLY A 35 -0.29 7.29 -18.03
C GLY A 35 -0.13 7.94 -16.65
N ARG A 36 0.97 8.68 -16.45
CA ARG A 36 1.22 9.45 -15.20
C ARG A 36 0.10 10.46 -14.94
N SER A 37 -0.33 11.18 -15.97
CA SER A 37 -1.41 12.17 -15.87
C SER A 37 -2.73 11.52 -15.44
N SER A 38 -3.08 10.37 -16.06
CA SER A 38 -4.26 9.60 -15.69
C SER A 38 -4.22 9.11 -14.25
N LEU A 39 -3.05 8.73 -13.74
CA LEU A 39 -2.88 8.36 -12.33
C LEU A 39 -3.16 9.55 -11.40
N TYR A 40 -2.67 10.75 -11.72
CA TYR A 40 -2.96 11.94 -10.91
C TYR A 40 -4.44 12.33 -10.95
N GLU A 41 -5.09 12.24 -12.10
CA GLU A 41 -6.53 12.44 -12.19
C GLU A 41 -7.31 11.39 -11.39
N LEU A 42 -6.88 10.13 -11.42
CA LEU A 42 -7.45 9.06 -10.60
C LEU A 42 -7.30 9.37 -9.11
N ILE A 43 -6.12 9.77 -8.65
CA ILE A 43 -5.86 10.16 -7.25
C ILE A 43 -6.78 11.33 -6.83
N ASN A 44 -7.03 12.29 -7.73
CA ASN A 44 -7.87 13.44 -7.42
C ASN A 44 -9.37 13.12 -7.47
N ARG A 45 -9.78 12.20 -8.35
CA ARG A 45 -11.17 11.78 -8.54
C ARG A 45 -11.61 10.76 -7.50
N ASP A 46 -10.73 9.83 -7.13
CA ASP A 46 -11.02 8.71 -6.25
C ASP A 46 -10.27 8.89 -4.92
N PRO A 47 -10.96 9.32 -3.84
CA PRO A 47 -10.33 9.56 -2.55
C PRO A 47 -9.93 8.27 -1.84
N THR A 48 -10.34 7.10 -2.33
CA THR A 48 -9.96 5.80 -1.78
C THR A 48 -8.62 5.33 -2.33
N PHE A 49 -8.12 5.96 -3.40
CA PHE A 49 -6.83 5.64 -3.97
C PHE A 49 -5.68 5.98 -2.99
N PRO A 50 -4.62 5.14 -2.91
CA PRO A 50 -3.50 5.35 -2.00
C PRO A 50 -2.82 6.71 -2.15
N ARG A 51 -2.57 7.39 -1.02
CA ARG A 51 -1.94 8.71 -1.02
C ARG A 51 -0.44 8.59 -1.38
N PRO A 52 0.05 9.40 -2.33
CA PRO A 52 1.48 9.50 -2.57
C PRO A 52 2.21 10.08 -1.36
N PHE A 53 3.40 9.56 -1.07
CA PHE A 53 4.32 10.13 -0.08
C PHE A 53 5.72 10.33 -0.65
N LYS A 54 6.55 11.08 0.07
CA LYS A 54 7.95 11.32 -0.25
C LYS A 54 8.80 10.91 0.95
N LEU A 55 9.89 10.19 0.72
CA LEU A 55 10.83 9.80 1.79
C LEU A 55 11.71 10.97 2.25
N VAL A 56 11.91 11.98 1.39
CA VAL A 56 12.69 13.17 1.71
C VAL A 56 11.91 14.43 1.34
N PRO A 57 12.02 15.51 2.13
CA PRO A 57 11.25 16.75 1.92
C PRO A 57 11.78 17.61 0.74
N SER A 58 12.39 17.00 -0.28
CA SER A 58 12.91 17.69 -1.45
C SER A 58 11.86 17.82 -2.56
N ALA A 59 11.89 18.94 -3.28
CA ALA A 59 11.07 19.13 -4.49
C ALA A 59 11.34 18.04 -5.53
N ASN A 60 12.60 17.61 -5.65
CA ASN A 60 13.06 16.58 -6.58
C ASN A 60 12.92 15.15 -6.03
N ALA A 61 12.35 14.97 -4.83
CA ALA A 61 12.15 13.66 -4.25
C ALA A 61 11.18 12.84 -5.10
N PRO A 62 11.47 11.55 -5.36
CA PRO A 62 10.54 10.69 -6.06
C PRO A 62 9.26 10.51 -5.24
N THR A 63 8.11 10.65 -5.91
CA THR A 63 6.82 10.28 -5.35
C THR A 63 6.70 8.77 -5.27
N LEU A 64 6.38 8.28 -4.08
CA LEU A 64 6.32 6.87 -3.74
C LEU A 64 4.92 6.51 -3.23
N PHE A 65 4.60 5.23 -3.36
CA PHE A 65 3.38 4.60 -2.88
C PHE A 65 3.77 3.30 -2.20
N LEU A 66 2.99 2.85 -1.23
CA LEU A 66 3.16 1.50 -0.71
C LEU A 66 2.51 0.53 -1.69
N GLU A 67 3.25 -0.51 -2.09
CA GLU A 67 2.73 -1.50 -3.04
C GLU A 67 1.47 -2.19 -2.50
N ASP A 68 1.46 -2.48 -1.20
CA ASP A 68 0.36 -3.17 -0.53
C ASP A 68 -0.95 -2.35 -0.61
N ASP A 69 -0.94 -1.07 -0.25
CA ASP A 69 -2.11 -0.19 -0.38
C ASP A 69 -2.66 -0.14 -1.81
N VAL A 70 -1.77 -0.11 -2.82
CA VAL A 70 -2.17 -0.10 -4.25
C VAL A 70 -2.81 -1.42 -4.65
N LEU A 71 -2.27 -2.54 -4.19
CA LEU A 71 -2.83 -3.87 -4.45
C LEU A 71 -4.15 -4.07 -3.71
N GLU A 72 -4.26 -3.64 -2.44
CA GLU A 72 -5.50 -3.69 -1.66
C GLU A 72 -6.61 -2.89 -2.34
N TRP A 73 -6.32 -1.66 -2.77
CA TRP A 73 -7.27 -0.84 -3.53
C TRP A 73 -7.70 -1.53 -4.84
N LEU A 74 -6.75 -2.12 -5.57
CA LEU A 74 -7.04 -2.83 -6.82
C LEU A 74 -7.92 -4.06 -6.57
N HIS A 75 -7.62 -4.84 -5.53
CA HIS A 75 -8.42 -6.00 -5.13
C HIS A 75 -9.84 -5.58 -4.69
N ALA A 76 -9.97 -4.51 -3.91
CA ALA A 76 -11.28 -3.99 -3.51
C ALA A 76 -12.13 -3.59 -4.72
N ARG A 77 -11.53 -2.96 -5.74
CA ARG A 77 -12.25 -2.65 -6.99
C ARG A 77 -12.57 -3.88 -7.81
N ALA A 78 -11.66 -4.86 -7.88
CA ALA A 78 -11.90 -6.11 -8.58
C ALA A 78 -13.02 -6.92 -7.94
N ASP A 79 -13.10 -6.94 -6.61
CA ASP A 79 -14.16 -7.59 -5.86
C ASP A 79 -15.51 -6.88 -6.08
N ALA A 80 -15.55 -5.55 -5.96
CA ALA A 80 -16.73 -4.74 -6.26
C ALA A 80 -17.20 -4.86 -7.73
N ALA A 81 -16.30 -5.16 -8.66
CA ALA A 81 -16.63 -5.40 -10.06
C ALA A 81 -17.11 -6.85 -10.33
N LYS A 82 -16.62 -7.84 -9.58
CA LYS A 82 -17.03 -9.25 -9.69
C LYS A 82 -18.33 -9.55 -8.93
N GLY A 83 -18.67 -8.76 -7.92
CA GLY A 83 -19.93 -8.85 -7.18
C GLY A 83 -21.14 -8.21 -7.87
N GLN A 84 -20.97 -7.67 -9.09
CA GLN A 84 -22.03 -7.16 -9.96
C GLN A 84 -22.29 -8.13 -11.10
#